data_AF-A0A6I9PCG7-F1
#
_entry.id   AF-A0A6I9PCG7-F1
#
_cell.length_a   1.000
_cell.length_b   1.000
_cell.length_c   1.000
_cell.angle_alpha   90.00
_cell.angle_beta   90.00
_cell.angle_gamma   90.00
#
_symmetry.space_group_name_H-M   'P 1'
#
loop_
_entity.id
_entity.type
_entity.pdbx_description
1 polymer ?
#
loop_
_entity_poly.entity_id
_entity_poly.type
_entity_poly.pdbx_seq_one_letter_code
_entity_poly.pdbx_strand_id
1 'polypeptide(L)'
;MPAQTGVIDSFLGVFQPKAGRADLFLFFRAVNNDLIDTYQLKSLDGLAEARLEKIGITQRKEKSSRRAGTQNKAKLYLTLKKHIQHQEKKNSSDVSGEEMPGYHIDNFSMRKPYDRVIRCLGFRFNFSVFDSSACPPISDNAKGRLPGVTPWYEGMNTPGLFVLGTAAHSRDYRSSAGGFVHGFRYTVRAVHRVLEQRYHSNLWPSTKLLTTQLQSWILKRLSEASGPYQMFQVLGDVILLRGSHCEYVEEFTLQALPQFSSVSGHEVSEHGLIVLVMQYGNNKIDFLGRSRAETDWTKAWKSNFLHPVLYYYDTLPTEEDMRLRPTGWPLPRPKAMHHMVEDFLAEWDTPISHIQPLRRFLEHCVQTDLRAFYAESCFRSSLTHRKPPLFCQQGYLKRQGVAHNTQLWQQVHGAGLMPTEQETGKTSGSDPAFPNYLAQAGASVSSGLKLDF
;
A
#
# COMPACT_ATOMS: atom_id res chain seq x y z
N MET A 1 -5.92 9.64 -27.40
CA MET A 1 -5.07 9.05 -26.35
C MET A 1 -3.70 9.73 -26.39
N PRO A 2 -3.36 10.61 -25.44
CA PRO A 2 -2.00 11.13 -25.31
C PRO A 2 -1.21 10.35 -24.25
N ALA A 3 0.07 10.16 -24.55
CA ALA A 3 1.02 9.33 -23.85
C ALA A 3 1.28 9.78 -22.40
N GLN A 4 1.21 8.81 -21.47
CA GLN A 4 1.79 8.93 -20.14
C GLN A 4 3.31 8.77 -20.27
N THR A 5 4.06 9.79 -19.87
CA THR A 5 5.49 9.69 -19.60
C THR A 5 5.69 9.07 -18.22
N GLY A 6 5.61 7.74 -18.18
CA GLY A 6 6.17 6.95 -17.09
C GLY A 6 7.70 6.97 -17.21
N VAL A 7 8.37 7.29 -16.10
CA VAL A 7 9.80 7.03 -15.95
C VAL A 7 9.92 5.54 -15.63
N ILE A 8 10.57 4.81 -16.53
CA ILE A 8 10.94 3.40 -16.42
C ILE A 8 12.49 3.41 -16.21
N ASP A 9 13.11 2.70 -15.27
CA ASP A 9 13.41 1.27 -15.34
C ASP A 9 13.75 0.64 -13.96
N SER A 10 12.94 -0.32 -13.56
CA SER A 10 13.43 -1.69 -13.27
C SER A 10 12.26 -2.63 -13.57
N PHE A 11 12.17 -3.07 -14.81
CA PHE A 11 11.18 -4.04 -15.27
C PHE A 11 11.56 -5.45 -14.82
N LEU A 12 10.59 -6.19 -14.28
CA LEU A 12 10.56 -7.65 -14.38
C LEU A 12 9.52 -7.98 -15.47
N GLY A 13 9.97 -8.08 -16.71
CA GLY A 13 9.14 -8.54 -17.82
C GLY A 13 9.43 -10.01 -18.11
N VAL A 14 8.53 -10.92 -17.73
CA VAL A 14 8.56 -12.29 -18.27
C VAL A 14 7.98 -12.23 -19.67
N PHE A 15 8.83 -12.12 -20.69
CA PHE A 15 8.43 -12.46 -22.05
C PHE A 15 8.51 -13.97 -22.18
N GLN A 16 7.37 -14.66 -22.37
CA GLN A 16 7.36 -16.04 -22.86
C GLN A 16 7.78 -16.01 -24.34
N PRO A 17 8.95 -16.57 -24.73
CA PRO A 17 9.18 -16.87 -26.12
C PRO A 17 8.32 -18.10 -26.45
N LYS A 18 7.57 -18.04 -27.55
CA LYS A 18 7.17 -19.29 -28.21
C LYS A 18 8.46 -20.05 -28.52
N ALA A 19 8.58 -21.25 -27.95
CA ALA A 19 9.73 -22.17 -27.94
C ALA A 19 10.74 -22.02 -26.78
N GLY A 20 10.40 -22.64 -25.64
CA GLY A 20 11.28 -23.66 -25.03
C GLY A 20 12.55 -23.26 -24.28
N ARG A 21 12.85 -21.97 -24.04
CA ARG A 21 13.92 -21.56 -23.11
C ARG A 21 13.48 -20.38 -22.24
N ALA A 22 13.53 -20.58 -20.92
CA ALA A 22 13.41 -19.52 -19.93
C ALA A 22 14.82 -19.00 -19.62
N ASP A 23 15.18 -17.84 -20.16
CA ASP A 23 16.44 -17.17 -19.83
C ASP A 23 16.21 -16.26 -18.61
N LEU A 24 16.86 -16.61 -17.49
CA LEU A 24 16.87 -15.82 -16.26
C LEU A 24 17.92 -14.70 -16.37
N PHE A 25 17.48 -13.46 -16.58
CA PHE A 25 18.37 -12.29 -16.57
C PHE A 25 18.52 -11.74 -15.15
N LEU A 26 19.68 -12.00 -14.53
CA LEU A 26 20.10 -11.42 -13.25
C LEU A 26 21.00 -10.21 -13.51
N PHE A 27 20.48 -9.00 -13.26
CA PHE A 27 21.31 -7.80 -13.23
C PHE A 27 22.01 -7.68 -11.86
N PHE A 28 23.31 -7.94 -11.84
CA PHE A 28 24.18 -7.56 -10.72
C PHE A 28 24.69 -6.13 -10.95
N ARG A 29 24.45 -5.17 -10.03
CA ARG A 29 25.35 -4.02 -9.88
C ARG A 29 25.17 -3.13 -8.65
N ALA A 30 26.36 -2.63 -8.26
CA ALA A 30 26.76 -1.41 -7.54
C ALA A 30 26.00 -1.00 -6.26
N VAL A 31 26.75 -0.90 -5.16
CA VAL A 31 26.32 -0.36 -3.87
C VAL A 31 25.77 1.05 -4.06
N ASN A 32 24.48 1.22 -3.81
CA ASN A 32 23.79 2.50 -3.91
C ASN A 32 24.18 3.39 -2.73
N ASN A 33 24.55 4.64 -3.02
CA ASN A 33 24.71 5.67 -2.01
C ASN A 33 23.46 6.56 -2.14
N ASP A 34 22.48 6.38 -1.25
CA ASP A 34 21.12 6.96 -1.27
C ASP A 34 21.01 8.43 -1.70
N LEU A 35 22.05 9.23 -1.50
CA LEU A 35 22.10 10.64 -1.87
C LEU A 35 22.29 10.89 -3.37
N ILE A 36 23.00 10.01 -4.07
CA ILE A 36 23.48 10.22 -5.44
C ILE A 36 22.38 9.86 -6.45
N ASP A 37 21.68 8.75 -6.27
CA ASP A 37 20.79 8.22 -7.32
C ASP A 37 19.43 8.91 -7.39
N THR A 38 18.91 9.49 -6.29
CA THR A 38 17.61 10.18 -6.35
C THR A 38 17.67 11.55 -7.03
N TYR A 39 18.84 12.19 -7.01
CA TYR A 39 19.05 13.54 -7.56
C TYR A 39 19.85 13.54 -8.88
N GLN A 40 20.92 12.74 -9.00
CA GLN A 40 21.87 12.89 -10.12
C GLN A 40 21.43 12.26 -11.44
N LEU A 41 20.47 11.34 -11.44
CA LEU A 41 19.95 10.76 -12.68
C LEU A 41 19.10 11.74 -13.52
N LYS A 42 18.72 12.91 -12.96
CA LYS A 42 17.86 13.90 -13.66
C LYS A 42 18.43 15.33 -13.74
N SER A 43 19.48 15.67 -12.98
CA SER A 43 20.09 17.01 -13.02
C SER A 43 21.54 16.94 -13.48
N LEU A 44 21.78 17.35 -14.73
CA LEU A 44 23.08 17.22 -15.40
C LEU A 44 24.08 18.36 -15.10
N ASP A 45 23.61 19.52 -14.62
CA ASP A 45 24.43 20.75 -14.67
C ASP A 45 24.88 21.29 -13.31
N GLY A 46 24.28 20.88 -12.17
CA GLY A 46 24.76 21.33 -10.87
C GLY A 46 23.89 21.01 -9.66
N LEU A 47 24.53 20.71 -8.54
CA LEU A 47 23.90 20.47 -7.24
C LEU A 47 24.32 21.57 -6.25
N ALA A 48 23.35 22.20 -5.59
CA ALA A 48 23.61 23.17 -4.53
C ALA A 48 22.74 22.84 -3.32
N GLU A 49 23.35 22.25 -2.30
CA GLU A 49 22.70 21.98 -1.01
C GLU A 49 22.75 23.24 -0.12
N ALA A 50 21.77 24.12 -0.30
CA ALA A 50 21.62 25.30 0.54
C ALA A 50 20.14 25.59 0.80
N ARG A 51 19.86 26.18 1.96
CA ARG A 51 18.53 26.76 2.21
C ARG A 51 18.23 27.80 1.13
N LEU A 52 17.02 27.79 0.59
CA LEU A 52 16.64 28.61 -0.57
C LEU A 52 16.88 30.10 -0.33
N GLU A 53 16.74 30.56 0.92
CA GLU A 53 16.96 31.95 1.31
C GLU A 53 18.42 32.38 1.11
N LYS A 54 19.37 31.43 1.06
CA LYS A 54 20.80 31.65 0.84
C LYS A 54 21.19 31.62 -0.64
N ILE A 55 20.29 31.20 -1.54
CA ILE A 55 20.54 31.19 -2.98
C ILE A 55 20.11 32.53 -3.55
N GLY A 56 20.97 33.12 -4.39
CA GLY A 56 20.74 34.36 -5.11
C GLY A 56 20.90 34.15 -6.61
N ILE A 57 20.12 34.90 -7.39
CA ILE A 57 20.24 34.95 -8.85
C ILE A 57 20.79 36.33 -9.19
N THR A 58 21.96 36.38 -9.80
CA THR A 58 22.57 37.64 -10.25
C THR A 58 22.58 37.71 -11.76
N GLN A 59 22.28 38.89 -12.30
CA GLN A 59 22.38 39.13 -13.73
C GLN A 59 23.73 39.76 -14.03
N ARG A 60 24.55 39.12 -14.86
CA ARG A 60 25.85 39.67 -15.30
C ARG A 60 25.79 39.91 -16.79
N LYS A 61 26.15 41.13 -17.20
CA LYS A 61 26.39 41.45 -18.61
C LYS A 61 27.80 40.97 -18.94
N GLU A 62 27.93 39.92 -19.74
CA GLU A 62 29.24 39.53 -20.29
C GLU A 62 29.73 40.67 -21.19
N LYS A 63 30.84 41.31 -20.80
CA LYS A 63 31.59 42.20 -21.71
C LYS A 63 32.37 41.30 -22.67
N SER A 64 31.74 40.80 -23.73
CA SER A 64 32.49 40.18 -24.82
C SER A 64 33.21 41.26 -25.60
N SER A 65 34.50 41.03 -25.85
CA SER A 65 35.35 41.90 -26.65
C SER A 65 34.77 42.06 -28.06
N ARG A 66 34.49 43.31 -28.44
CA ARG A 66 34.42 43.86 -29.80
C ARG A 66 34.16 42.85 -30.94
N ARG A 67 32.91 42.43 -31.14
CA ARG A 67 32.36 42.20 -32.49
C ARG A 67 30.96 42.80 -32.53
N ALA A 68 30.83 43.89 -33.29
CA ALA A 68 29.60 44.64 -33.47
C ALA A 68 28.56 43.76 -34.17
N GLY A 69 27.39 43.58 -33.54
CA GLY A 69 26.22 42.98 -34.20
C GLY A 69 25.30 42.15 -33.30
N THR A 70 25.77 41.61 -32.18
CA THR A 70 24.96 40.75 -31.32
C THR A 70 24.40 41.52 -30.12
N GLN A 71 23.07 41.64 -30.03
CA GLN A 71 22.40 42.14 -28.83
C GLN A 71 22.86 41.35 -27.60
N ASN A 72 23.49 42.02 -26.64
CA ASN A 72 23.97 41.42 -25.40
C ASN A 72 22.79 40.96 -24.54
N LYS A 73 22.41 39.69 -24.67
CA LYS A 73 21.47 39.04 -23.76
C LYS A 73 22.14 38.93 -22.39
N ALA A 74 21.52 39.55 -21.40
CA ALA A 74 22.00 39.50 -20.03
C ALA A 74 21.75 38.10 -19.46
N LYS A 75 22.83 37.44 -19.01
CA LYS A 75 22.79 36.05 -18.54
C LYS A 75 22.66 35.98 -17.01
N LEU A 76 21.99 34.95 -16.53
CA LEU A 76 21.70 34.73 -15.11
C LEU A 76 22.74 33.78 -14.49
N TYR A 77 23.29 34.13 -13.34
CA TYR A 77 24.20 33.28 -12.57
C TYR A 77 23.55 32.91 -11.24
N LEU A 78 23.66 31.64 -10.86
CA LEU A 78 23.30 31.18 -9.53
C LEU A 78 24.50 31.41 -8.60
N THR A 79 24.26 32.03 -7.45
CA THR A 79 25.30 32.27 -6.44
C THR A 79 24.73 32.17 -5.04
N LEU A 80 25.58 32.11 -4.02
CA LEU A 80 25.16 32.20 -2.64
C LEU A 80 25.12 33.66 -2.21
N LYS A 81 24.04 34.10 -1.55
CA LYS A 81 23.84 35.49 -1.13
C LYS A 81 24.98 36.07 -0.29
N LYS A 82 25.68 35.22 0.48
CA LYS A 82 26.90 35.60 1.21
C LYS A 82 27.97 36.26 0.31
N HIS A 83 28.06 35.84 -0.95
CA HIS A 83 29.02 36.38 -1.91
C HIS A 83 28.53 37.65 -2.60
N ILE A 84 27.21 37.89 -2.64
CA ILE A 84 26.62 39.14 -3.14
C ILE A 84 26.84 40.26 -2.11
N GLN A 85 26.53 40.00 -0.85
CA GLN A 85 26.63 40.98 0.23
C GLN A 85 28.08 41.41 0.52
N HIS A 86 29.06 40.51 0.35
CA HIS A 86 30.48 40.86 0.43
C HIS A 86 30.96 41.73 -0.75
N GLN A 87 30.33 41.67 -1.92
CA GLN A 87 30.67 42.55 -3.04
C GLN A 87 30.12 43.97 -2.85
N GLU A 88 28.93 44.13 -2.28
CA GLU A 88 28.38 45.46 -1.98
C GLU A 88 29.15 46.16 -0.85
N LYS A 89 29.59 45.43 0.18
CA LYS A 89 30.43 45.98 1.26
C LYS A 89 31.88 46.30 0.82
N LYS A 90 32.38 45.71 -0.26
CA LYS A 90 33.73 45.97 -0.81
C LYS A 90 33.85 47.30 -1.58
N ASN A 91 32.77 48.08 -1.71
CA ASN A 91 32.83 49.44 -2.25
C ASN A 91 33.31 50.49 -1.23
N SER A 92 33.53 50.13 0.04
CA SER A 92 34.36 50.96 0.94
C SER A 92 35.78 50.41 0.92
N SER A 93 36.71 51.26 0.51
CA SER A 93 38.16 51.03 0.51
C SER A 93 38.65 50.60 1.90
N ASP A 94 39.00 49.32 2.03
CA ASP A 94 40.25 48.87 2.67
C ASP A 94 40.35 47.34 2.59
N VAL A 95 41.43 46.87 1.98
CA VAL A 95 41.74 45.46 1.78
C VAL A 95 42.67 45.02 2.92
N SER A 96 42.13 44.33 3.92
CA SER A 96 42.89 43.48 4.84
C SER A 96 42.60 42.02 4.50
N GLY A 97 43.67 41.27 4.26
CA GLY A 97 43.65 39.93 3.67
C GLY A 97 43.44 38.83 4.68
N GLU A 98 42.28 38.76 5.32
CA GLU A 98 41.89 37.58 6.09
C GLU A 98 40.45 37.13 5.76
N GLU A 99 40.31 35.80 5.59
CA GLU A 99 39.11 35.02 5.27
C GLU A 99 38.61 34.98 3.81
N MET A 100 39.40 34.34 2.95
CA MET A 100 38.98 33.91 1.60
C MET A 100 39.06 32.39 1.42
N PRO A 101 38.00 31.61 1.72
CA PRO A 101 37.82 30.28 1.15
C PRO A 101 36.67 30.33 0.12
N GLY A 102 37.00 30.54 -1.15
CA GLY A 102 35.98 30.52 -2.21
C GLY A 102 36.44 30.75 -3.65
N TYR A 103 37.71 31.12 -3.89
CA TYR A 103 38.23 31.35 -5.24
C TYR A 103 39.10 30.20 -5.80
N HIS A 104 39.24 29.08 -5.09
CA HIS A 104 40.11 27.95 -5.49
C HIS A 104 39.37 26.66 -5.88
N ILE A 105 38.06 26.73 -6.17
CA ILE A 105 37.37 25.61 -6.82
C ILE A 105 36.90 26.12 -8.17
N ASP A 106 37.68 25.87 -9.22
CA ASP A 106 37.32 26.18 -10.61
C ASP A 106 36.17 25.29 -11.11
N ASN A 107 36.00 24.11 -10.51
CA ASN A 107 34.97 23.14 -10.82
C ASN A 107 33.71 23.25 -9.92
N PHE A 108 33.24 24.46 -9.63
CA PHE A 108 31.97 24.62 -8.91
C PHE A 108 30.76 24.51 -9.86
N SER A 109 29.66 23.93 -9.36
CA SER A 109 28.48 23.60 -10.16
C SER A 109 27.71 24.81 -10.71
N MET A 110 27.87 26.00 -10.13
CA MET A 110 27.14 27.21 -10.53
C MET A 110 27.97 28.16 -11.42
N ARG A 111 29.07 27.69 -12.01
CA ARG A 111 30.04 28.52 -12.75
C ARG A 111 29.52 29.01 -14.10
N LYS A 112 28.61 28.27 -14.71
CA LYS A 112 28.06 28.62 -16.02
C LYS A 112 26.81 29.49 -15.86
N PRO A 113 26.61 30.46 -16.76
CA PRO A 113 25.37 31.21 -16.84
C PRO A 113 24.21 30.35 -17.34
N TYR A 114 22.99 30.78 -17.01
CA TYR A 114 21.73 30.27 -17.52
C TYR A 114 20.95 31.38 -18.23
N ASP A 115 20.21 31.02 -19.28
CA ASP A 115 19.34 31.95 -19.98
C ASP A 115 18.00 32.14 -19.27
N ARG A 116 17.52 31.11 -18.56
CA ARG A 116 16.25 31.11 -17.82
C ARG A 116 16.40 30.35 -16.51
N VAL A 117 15.71 30.82 -15.47
CA VAL A 117 15.56 30.10 -14.20
C VAL A 117 14.08 29.85 -13.96
N ILE A 118 13.69 28.58 -13.81
CA ILE A 118 12.30 28.18 -13.57
C ILE A 118 12.15 27.72 -12.12
N ARG A 119 11.27 28.36 -11.36
CA ARG A 119 11.04 28.06 -9.95
C ARG A 119 9.99 26.95 -9.79
N CYS A 120 10.43 25.71 -9.64
CA CYS A 120 9.59 24.53 -9.44
C CYS A 120 9.43 24.13 -7.95
N LEU A 121 9.27 25.10 -7.05
CA LEU A 121 9.19 24.85 -5.59
C LEU A 121 7.81 24.39 -5.09
N GLY A 122 6.89 24.13 -6.02
CA GLY A 122 5.51 23.73 -5.76
C GLY A 122 4.56 24.89 -5.50
N PHE A 123 3.36 24.55 -5.02
CA PHE A 123 2.22 25.46 -4.85
C PHE A 123 1.79 25.56 -3.38
N ARG A 124 1.10 26.67 -3.06
CA ARG A 124 0.35 26.88 -1.81
C ARG A 124 -1.12 27.09 -2.16
N PHE A 125 -2.01 26.60 -1.31
CA PHE A 125 -3.44 26.82 -1.47
C PHE A 125 -3.78 28.31 -1.29
N ASN A 126 -4.68 28.83 -2.13
CA ASN A 126 -5.16 30.19 -2.00
C ASN A 126 -6.42 30.24 -1.14
N PHE A 127 -6.29 30.70 0.11
CA PHE A 127 -7.41 30.81 1.05
C PHE A 127 -8.30 32.04 0.80
N SER A 128 -7.93 32.96 -0.10
CA SER A 128 -8.74 34.16 -0.41
C SER A 128 -10.08 33.85 -1.08
N VAL A 129 -10.31 32.60 -1.49
CA VAL A 129 -11.58 32.15 -2.06
C VAL A 129 -12.67 31.97 -1.00
N PHE A 130 -12.28 31.78 0.27
CA PHE A 130 -13.21 31.60 1.37
C PHE A 130 -13.57 32.94 2.00
N ASP A 131 -14.84 33.09 2.37
CA ASP A 131 -15.25 34.16 3.26
C ASP A 131 -14.64 33.93 4.66
N SER A 132 -14.37 35.02 5.38
CA SER A 132 -13.92 34.98 6.77
C SER A 132 -14.79 34.13 7.70
N SER A 133 -16.10 34.05 7.46
CA SER A 133 -17.03 33.25 8.26
C SER A 133 -17.02 31.75 7.93
N ALA A 134 -16.38 31.34 6.82
CA ALA A 134 -16.40 29.98 6.30
C ALA A 134 -15.03 29.57 5.72
N CYS A 135 -13.95 29.92 6.42
CA CYS A 135 -12.59 29.58 6.02
C CYS A 135 -12.02 28.46 6.91
N PRO A 136 -11.73 27.26 6.35
CA PRO A 136 -11.12 26.20 7.12
C PRO A 136 -9.71 26.61 7.57
N PRO A 137 -9.27 26.21 8.78
CA PRO A 137 -7.94 26.51 9.26
C PRO A 137 -6.88 25.86 8.37
N ILE A 138 -5.65 26.30 8.51
CA ILE A 138 -4.52 25.72 7.81
C ILE A 138 -4.20 24.35 8.43
N SER A 139 -3.93 23.33 7.60
CA SER A 139 -3.57 22.00 8.09
C SER A 139 -2.14 21.95 8.65
N ASP A 140 -2.03 21.47 9.90
CA ASP A 140 -0.75 21.15 10.53
C ASP A 140 0.01 20.06 9.78
N ASN A 141 -0.70 19.00 9.37
CA ASN A 141 -0.12 17.86 8.65
C ASN A 141 0.50 18.28 7.31
N ALA A 142 -0.14 19.21 6.60
CA ALA A 142 0.34 19.71 5.32
C ALA A 142 1.38 20.84 5.43
N LYS A 143 1.96 21.07 6.62
CA LYS A 143 2.96 22.13 6.90
C LYS A 143 2.54 23.50 6.39
N GLY A 144 1.27 23.85 6.56
CA GLY A 144 0.80 25.16 6.16
C GLY A 144 0.27 25.30 4.73
N ARG A 145 0.31 24.22 3.91
CA ARG A 145 0.13 24.33 2.46
C ARG A 145 -1.30 24.13 1.96
N LEU A 146 -2.14 23.46 2.74
CA LEU A 146 -3.46 22.97 2.37
C LEU A 146 -4.46 23.20 3.52
N PRO A 147 -5.78 23.27 3.23
CA PRO A 147 -6.81 23.45 4.24
C PRO A 147 -6.94 22.23 5.17
N GLY A 148 -7.27 22.47 6.44
CA GLY A 148 -7.57 21.46 7.45
C GLY A 148 -8.98 20.92 7.29
N VAL A 149 -9.11 19.58 7.29
CA VAL A 149 -10.39 18.89 7.09
C VAL A 149 -10.55 17.72 8.07
N THR A 150 -11.79 17.41 8.41
CA THR A 150 -12.19 16.28 9.27
C THR A 150 -11.92 14.92 8.61
N PRO A 151 -12.06 13.80 9.33
CA PRO A 151 -11.94 12.45 8.77
C PRO A 151 -12.80 12.13 7.55
N TRP A 152 -13.96 12.77 7.44
CA TRP A 152 -14.89 12.67 6.32
C TRP A 152 -14.81 13.87 5.36
N TYR A 153 -13.68 14.58 5.35
CA TYR A 153 -13.33 15.66 4.41
C TYR A 153 -14.23 16.91 4.44
N GLU A 154 -14.91 17.14 5.55
CA GLU A 154 -15.55 18.41 5.85
C GLU A 154 -14.50 19.40 6.36
N GLY A 155 -14.59 20.68 6.01
CA GLY A 155 -13.68 21.70 6.50
C GLY A 155 -13.76 21.81 8.02
N MET A 156 -12.61 21.85 8.68
CA MET A 156 -12.57 22.04 10.13
C MET A 156 -13.15 23.41 10.49
N ASN A 157 -14.00 23.46 11.52
CA ASN A 157 -14.70 24.67 11.97
C ASN A 157 -15.59 25.33 10.90
N THR A 158 -15.92 24.63 9.81
CA THR A 158 -16.79 25.13 8.74
C THR A 158 -17.84 24.06 8.37
N PRO A 159 -18.90 23.89 9.17
CA PRO A 159 -19.93 22.88 8.92
C PRO A 159 -20.59 23.05 7.55
N GLY A 160 -20.83 21.95 6.84
CA GLY A 160 -21.44 21.93 5.51
C GLY A 160 -20.50 22.26 4.35
N LEU A 161 -19.27 22.73 4.61
CA LEU A 161 -18.27 22.96 3.58
C LEU A 161 -17.37 21.72 3.43
N PHE A 162 -17.41 21.06 2.27
CA PHE A 162 -16.54 19.91 1.99
C PHE A 162 -15.42 20.30 1.04
N VAL A 163 -14.20 19.81 1.32
CA VAL A 163 -13.03 20.07 0.47
C VAL A 163 -12.61 18.76 -0.19
N LEU A 164 -12.51 18.79 -1.52
CA LEU A 164 -12.27 17.61 -2.35
C LEU A 164 -11.13 17.85 -3.35
N GLY A 165 -10.61 16.76 -3.92
CA GLY A 165 -9.50 16.80 -4.88
C GLY A 165 -8.16 17.04 -4.21
N THR A 166 -7.21 17.66 -4.93
CA THR A 166 -5.85 17.90 -4.42
C THR A 166 -5.83 18.76 -3.14
N ALA A 167 -6.84 19.61 -2.91
CA ALA A 167 -6.94 20.41 -1.69
C ALA A 167 -7.17 19.56 -0.43
N ALA A 168 -7.85 18.42 -0.57
CA ALA A 168 -8.13 17.45 0.48
C ALA A 168 -6.92 16.59 0.87
N HIS A 169 -5.84 16.68 0.08
CA HIS A 169 -4.58 15.95 0.32
C HIS A 169 -3.86 16.37 1.61
N SER A 170 -4.40 17.33 2.36
CA SER A 170 -3.93 17.65 3.70
C SER A 170 -4.04 16.46 4.65
N ARG A 171 -5.02 15.56 4.46
CA ARG A 171 -5.21 14.38 5.31
C ARG A 171 -4.14 13.33 5.14
N ASP A 172 -3.71 13.12 3.91
CA ASP A 172 -2.79 12.06 3.53
C ASP A 172 -1.48 12.62 2.94
N TYR A 173 -1.11 13.82 3.38
CA TYR A 173 0.03 14.56 2.86
C TYR A 173 1.32 13.76 3.00
N ARG A 174 1.93 13.40 1.86
CA ARG A 174 3.12 12.54 1.77
C ARG A 174 2.96 11.16 2.42
N SER A 175 1.73 10.73 2.69
CA SER A 175 1.45 9.41 3.21
C SER A 175 0.70 8.55 2.22
N SER A 176 -0.16 9.11 1.35
CA SER A 176 -0.92 8.35 0.36
C SER A 176 -1.13 9.13 -0.95
N ALA A 177 -1.98 8.61 -1.84
CA ALA A 177 -2.14 9.09 -3.22
C ALA A 177 -3.19 10.18 -3.45
N GLY A 178 -3.78 10.76 -2.41
CA GLY A 178 -4.89 11.73 -2.48
C GLY A 178 -4.54 13.06 -3.15
N GLY A 179 -3.26 13.34 -3.41
CA GLY A 179 -2.81 14.52 -4.13
C GLY A 179 -3.12 14.49 -5.63
N PHE A 180 -3.35 13.29 -6.17
CA PHE A 180 -3.46 13.03 -7.60
C PHE A 180 -4.76 12.30 -7.95
N VAL A 181 -5.15 12.37 -9.23
CA VAL A 181 -6.43 11.82 -9.72
C VAL A 181 -6.61 10.34 -9.39
N HIS A 182 -5.52 9.58 -9.35
CA HIS A 182 -5.58 8.16 -9.05
C HIS A 182 -6.02 7.89 -7.61
N GLY A 183 -5.73 8.78 -6.64
CA GLY A 183 -6.19 8.66 -5.26
C GLY A 183 -7.47 9.44 -4.95
N PHE A 184 -7.52 10.74 -5.28
CA PHE A 184 -8.63 11.58 -4.80
C PHE A 184 -10.00 11.15 -5.35
N ARG A 185 -10.06 10.48 -6.52
CA ARG A 185 -11.34 9.93 -7.05
C ARG A 185 -12.03 8.99 -6.05
N TYR A 186 -11.24 8.23 -5.27
CA TYR A 186 -11.77 7.34 -4.24
C TYR A 186 -12.20 8.11 -3.00
N THR A 187 -11.46 9.16 -2.62
CA THR A 187 -11.87 10.05 -1.52
C THR A 187 -13.16 10.81 -1.86
N VAL A 188 -13.33 11.25 -3.12
CA VAL A 188 -14.57 11.87 -3.60
C VAL A 188 -15.72 10.87 -3.54
N ARG A 189 -15.52 9.61 -3.94
CA ARG A 189 -16.51 8.54 -3.79
C ARG A 189 -16.88 8.27 -2.33
N ALA A 190 -15.90 8.27 -1.43
CA ALA A 190 -16.15 8.14 0.00
C ALA A 190 -16.99 9.30 0.53
N VAL A 191 -16.65 10.54 0.18
CA VAL A 191 -17.41 11.74 0.60
C VAL A 191 -18.81 11.75 0.01
N HIS A 192 -19.01 11.33 -1.23
CA HIS A 192 -20.35 11.13 -1.79
C HIS A 192 -21.21 10.23 -0.88
N ARG A 193 -20.67 9.11 -0.39
CA ARG A 193 -21.38 8.21 0.53
C ARG A 193 -21.65 8.85 1.91
N VAL A 194 -20.74 9.70 2.40
CA VAL A 194 -20.97 10.50 3.62
C VAL A 194 -22.17 11.44 3.42
N LEU A 195 -22.24 12.12 2.28
CA LEU A 195 -23.31 13.06 1.96
C LEU A 195 -24.67 12.35 1.80
N GLU A 196 -24.67 11.20 1.11
CA GLU A 196 -25.84 10.32 0.96
C GLU A 196 -26.43 9.93 2.32
N GLN A 197 -25.59 9.48 3.25
CA GLN A 197 -26.05 9.11 4.59
C GLN A 197 -26.53 10.34 5.38
N ARG A 198 -25.76 11.44 5.34
CA ARG A 198 -26.04 12.63 6.15
C ARG A 198 -27.33 13.35 5.74
N TYR A 199 -27.57 13.52 4.44
CA TYR A 199 -28.66 14.36 3.93
C TYR A 199 -29.84 13.58 3.37
N HIS A 200 -29.64 12.31 3.02
CA HIS A 200 -30.69 11.47 2.44
C HIS A 200 -30.96 10.19 3.26
N SER A 201 -30.22 9.95 4.34
CA SER A 201 -30.29 8.71 5.13
C SER A 201 -30.07 7.45 4.30
N ASN A 202 -29.34 7.60 3.19
CA ASN A 202 -28.92 6.49 2.35
C ASN A 202 -27.65 5.88 2.95
N LEU A 203 -27.81 4.69 3.53
CA LEU A 203 -26.73 3.96 4.19
C LEU A 203 -25.52 3.78 3.27
N TRP A 204 -24.33 3.76 3.86
CA TRP A 204 -23.12 3.40 3.13
C TRP A 204 -23.31 2.03 2.48
N PRO A 205 -23.00 1.86 1.18
CA PRO A 205 -23.22 0.59 0.50
C PRO A 205 -22.53 -0.58 1.21
N SER A 206 -23.29 -1.64 1.49
CA SER A 206 -22.82 -2.83 2.18
C SER A 206 -23.29 -4.11 1.49
N THR A 207 -22.44 -5.13 1.43
CA THR A 207 -22.81 -6.46 0.92
C THR A 207 -23.06 -7.41 2.08
N LYS A 208 -24.24 -8.04 2.13
CA LYS A 208 -24.56 -9.07 3.12
C LYS A 208 -24.03 -10.42 2.63
N LEU A 209 -23.25 -11.10 3.48
CA LEU A 209 -22.59 -12.36 3.16
C LEU A 209 -22.82 -13.37 4.28
N LEU A 210 -22.76 -14.66 3.95
CA LEU A 210 -22.60 -15.69 4.96
C LEU A 210 -21.19 -15.60 5.55
N THR A 211 -21.03 -15.82 6.85
CA THR A 211 -19.69 -15.81 7.48
C THR A 211 -18.74 -16.82 6.83
N THR A 212 -19.29 -17.94 6.32
CA THR A 212 -18.55 -18.96 5.57
C THR A 212 -18.00 -18.49 4.22
N GLN A 213 -18.53 -17.39 3.66
CA GLN A 213 -18.07 -16.77 2.41
C GLN A 213 -17.09 -15.61 2.64
N LEU A 214 -16.83 -15.24 3.90
CA LEU A 214 -16.02 -14.06 4.23
C LEU A 214 -14.61 -14.15 3.65
N GLN A 215 -13.97 -15.31 3.76
CA GLN A 215 -12.61 -15.51 3.28
C GLN A 215 -12.50 -15.29 1.76
N SER A 216 -13.37 -15.92 0.97
CA SER A 216 -13.35 -15.79 -0.48
C SER A 216 -13.68 -14.37 -0.93
N TRP A 217 -14.57 -13.68 -0.21
CA TRP A 217 -14.87 -12.28 -0.48
C TRP A 217 -13.67 -11.36 -0.20
N ILE A 218 -12.97 -11.54 0.92
CA ILE A 218 -11.73 -10.79 1.23
C ILE A 218 -10.69 -11.01 0.13
N LEU A 219 -10.44 -12.26 -0.26
CA LEU A 219 -9.47 -12.57 -1.31
C LEU A 219 -9.82 -11.88 -2.64
N LYS A 220 -11.09 -11.96 -3.05
CA LYS A 220 -11.59 -11.25 -4.24
C LYS A 220 -11.35 -9.75 -4.13
N ARG A 221 -11.69 -9.14 -2.99
CA ARG A 221 -11.51 -7.71 -2.74
C ARG A 221 -10.04 -7.31 -2.83
N LEU A 222 -9.12 -8.09 -2.26
CA LEU A 222 -7.69 -7.81 -2.34
C LEU A 222 -7.16 -7.80 -3.78
N SER A 223 -7.65 -8.69 -4.63
CA SER A 223 -7.25 -8.77 -6.04
C SER A 223 -7.88 -7.67 -6.91
N GLU A 224 -9.09 -7.21 -6.59
CA GLU A 224 -9.87 -6.33 -7.50
C GLU A 224 -9.98 -4.87 -7.01
N ALA A 225 -9.78 -4.59 -5.71
CA ALA A 225 -10.09 -3.30 -5.10
C ALA A 225 -8.98 -2.26 -5.30
N SER A 226 -9.14 -1.45 -6.35
CA SER A 226 -8.23 -0.33 -6.63
C SER A 226 -8.24 0.79 -5.58
N GLY A 227 -9.34 1.00 -4.85
CA GLY A 227 -9.48 2.09 -3.87
C GLY A 227 -8.53 1.94 -2.68
N PRO A 228 -8.62 0.86 -1.88
CA PRO A 228 -7.71 0.62 -0.74
C PRO A 228 -6.24 0.46 -1.17
N TYR A 229 -5.99 -0.05 -2.38
CA TYR A 229 -4.63 -0.13 -2.93
C TYR A 229 -4.02 1.27 -3.16
N GLN A 230 -4.78 2.18 -3.79
CA GLN A 230 -4.29 3.53 -4.11
C GLN A 230 -4.31 4.45 -2.88
N MET A 231 -5.35 4.35 -2.05
CA MET A 231 -5.54 5.13 -0.83
C MET A 231 -5.18 4.31 0.42
N PHE A 232 -4.04 3.63 0.37
CA PHE A 232 -3.53 2.82 1.48
C PHE A 232 -3.44 3.65 2.77
N GLN A 233 -3.66 3.01 3.92
CA GLN A 233 -3.73 3.64 5.26
C GLN A 233 -4.79 4.76 5.44
N VAL A 234 -5.56 5.11 4.40
CA VAL A 234 -6.58 6.17 4.44
C VAL A 234 -7.98 5.58 4.26
N LEU A 235 -8.14 4.73 3.24
CA LEU A 235 -9.36 3.97 2.98
C LEU A 235 -9.13 2.49 3.30
N GLY A 236 -10.17 1.85 3.82
CA GLY A 236 -10.17 0.41 4.06
C GLY A 236 -11.57 -0.16 4.09
N ASP A 237 -11.67 -1.48 4.08
CA ASP A 237 -12.95 -2.17 4.11
C ASP A 237 -13.28 -2.55 5.57
N VAL A 238 -14.54 -2.37 5.98
CA VAL A 238 -15.03 -2.68 7.33
C VAL A 238 -16.00 -3.85 7.25
N ILE A 239 -15.73 -4.90 8.01
CA ILE A 239 -16.52 -6.12 8.07
C ILE A 239 -17.23 -6.15 9.42
N LEU A 240 -18.54 -6.01 9.41
CA LEU A 240 -19.37 -6.11 10.61
C LEU A 240 -19.77 -7.56 10.83
N LEU A 241 -19.36 -8.13 11.96
CA LEU A 241 -19.68 -9.52 12.29
C LEU A 241 -21.07 -9.59 12.93
N ARG A 242 -21.91 -10.54 12.49
CA ARG A 242 -23.27 -10.78 13.01
C ARG A 242 -23.49 -12.27 13.32
N GLY A 243 -22.45 -12.94 13.80
CA GLY A 243 -22.44 -14.38 14.04
C GLY A 243 -22.44 -15.20 12.74
N SER A 244 -23.62 -15.62 12.28
CA SER A 244 -23.77 -16.51 11.12
C SER A 244 -23.66 -15.80 9.75
N HIS A 245 -23.81 -14.48 9.75
CA HIS A 245 -23.67 -13.61 8.59
C HIS A 245 -22.71 -12.45 8.93
N CYS A 246 -22.24 -11.75 7.91
CA CYS A 246 -21.49 -10.51 8.06
C CYS A 246 -21.93 -9.48 7.02
N GLU A 247 -21.69 -8.20 7.33
CA GLU A 247 -21.96 -7.08 6.42
C GLU A 247 -20.62 -6.47 6.03
N TYR A 248 -20.34 -6.43 4.73
CA TYR A 248 -19.08 -5.96 4.17
C TYR A 248 -19.25 -4.54 3.63
N VAL A 249 -18.64 -3.56 4.30
CA VAL A 249 -18.71 -2.14 3.97
C VAL A 249 -17.39 -1.74 3.30
N GLU A 250 -17.46 -1.37 2.02
CA GLU A 250 -16.27 -1.12 1.21
C GLU A 250 -15.78 0.33 1.30
N GLU A 251 -14.46 0.52 1.32
CA GLU A 251 -13.74 1.80 1.14
C GLU A 251 -14.15 2.91 2.13
N PHE A 252 -14.34 2.55 3.38
CA PHE A 252 -14.62 3.49 4.46
C PHE A 252 -13.38 4.33 4.83
N THR A 253 -13.62 5.55 5.33
CA THR A 253 -12.55 6.45 5.78
C THR A 253 -12.04 6.03 7.16
N LEU A 254 -10.85 5.43 7.22
CA LEU A 254 -10.34 4.77 8.43
C LEU A 254 -10.23 5.70 9.64
N GLN A 255 -9.89 6.96 9.42
CA GLN A 255 -9.80 7.93 10.52
C GLN A 255 -11.16 8.36 11.08
N ALA A 256 -12.27 8.04 10.39
CA ALA A 256 -13.64 8.29 10.86
C ALA A 256 -14.23 7.09 11.62
N LEU A 257 -13.44 6.04 11.88
CA LEU A 257 -13.92 4.82 12.53
C LEU A 257 -14.60 5.05 13.89
N PRO A 258 -14.17 6.00 14.76
CA PRO A 258 -14.91 6.30 15.99
C PRO A 258 -16.34 6.78 15.76
N GLN A 259 -16.60 7.37 14.60
CA GLN A 259 -17.92 7.89 14.20
C GLN A 259 -18.55 7.01 13.12
N PHE A 260 -18.10 5.75 13.00
CA PHE A 260 -18.53 4.83 11.95
C PHE A 260 -20.05 4.73 11.83
N SER A 261 -20.77 4.59 12.94
CA SER A 261 -22.23 4.45 12.92
C SER A 261 -22.95 5.70 12.44
N SER A 262 -22.50 6.89 12.86
CA SER A 262 -23.06 8.15 12.36
C SER A 262 -22.76 8.39 10.88
N VAL A 263 -21.55 8.08 10.43
CA VAL A 263 -21.07 8.38 9.07
C VAL A 263 -21.55 7.36 8.04
N SER A 264 -21.62 6.09 8.44
CA SER A 264 -22.02 5.00 7.55
C SER A 264 -23.49 4.60 7.67
N GLY A 265 -24.12 4.91 8.81
CA GLY A 265 -25.47 4.45 9.16
C GLY A 265 -25.54 2.99 9.63
N HIS A 266 -24.40 2.30 9.77
CA HIS A 266 -24.36 0.92 10.22
C HIS A 266 -23.97 0.80 11.70
N GLU A 267 -24.70 -0.04 12.44
CA GLU A 267 -24.42 -0.31 13.85
C GLU A 267 -23.42 -1.46 14.03
N VAL A 268 -22.58 -1.42 15.05
CA VAL A 268 -21.68 -2.55 15.36
C VAL A 268 -22.38 -3.52 16.32
N SER A 269 -22.29 -4.82 16.05
CA SER A 269 -22.87 -5.84 16.96
C SER A 269 -21.92 -6.21 18.08
N GLU A 270 -22.42 -6.98 19.06
CA GLU A 270 -21.63 -7.60 20.12
C GLU A 270 -20.50 -8.54 19.61
N HIS A 271 -20.54 -8.97 18.34
CA HIS A 271 -19.52 -9.84 17.74
C HIS A 271 -18.30 -9.05 17.24
N GLY A 272 -18.37 -7.72 17.24
CA GLY A 272 -17.31 -6.83 16.83
C GLY A 272 -17.18 -6.63 15.32
N LEU A 273 -16.01 -6.13 14.90
CA LEU A 273 -15.69 -5.80 13.53
C LEU A 273 -14.26 -6.17 13.15
N ILE A 274 -14.05 -6.41 11.85
CA ILE A 274 -12.72 -6.56 11.25
C ILE A 274 -12.52 -5.41 10.27
N VAL A 275 -11.38 -4.73 10.35
CA VAL A 275 -11.00 -3.67 9.41
C VAL A 275 -9.84 -4.17 8.55
N LEU A 276 -10.05 -4.20 7.24
CA LEU A 276 -9.05 -4.57 6.24
C LEU A 276 -8.42 -3.30 5.66
N VAL A 277 -7.10 -3.21 5.71
CA VAL A 277 -6.35 -2.03 5.25
C VAL A 277 -5.07 -2.45 4.56
N MET A 278 -4.75 -1.79 3.45
CA MET A 278 -3.45 -1.92 2.80
C MET A 278 -2.42 -1.00 3.47
N GLN A 279 -1.23 -1.50 3.76
CA GLN A 279 -0.18 -0.77 4.49
C GLN A 279 1.22 -1.06 3.96
N TYR A 280 2.10 -0.07 4.05
CA TYR A 280 3.55 -0.28 3.98
C TYR A 280 4.11 -0.53 5.38
N GLY A 281 5.27 -1.18 5.44
CA GLY A 281 6.02 -1.31 6.70
C GLY A 281 6.55 0.04 7.18
N ASN A 282 6.70 0.18 8.50
CA ASN A 282 7.15 1.42 9.13
C ASN A 282 8.68 1.54 9.24
N ASN A 283 9.40 0.47 8.91
CA ASN A 283 10.84 0.43 9.04
C ASN A 283 11.50 1.18 7.88
N LYS A 284 12.50 2.00 8.19
CA LYS A 284 13.40 2.52 7.16
C LYS A 284 14.22 1.36 6.64
N ILE A 285 13.99 1.02 5.38
CA ILE A 285 14.71 -0.04 4.69
C ILE A 285 15.46 0.55 3.50
N ASP A 286 16.56 -0.08 3.15
CA ASP A 286 17.16 0.07 1.84
C ASP A 286 16.20 -0.58 0.83
N PHE A 287 15.56 0.25 0.00
CA PHE A 287 14.60 -0.20 -1.01
C PHE A 287 15.22 -1.12 -2.07
N LEU A 288 16.55 -1.15 -2.19
CA LEU A 288 17.28 -2.04 -3.07
C LEU A 288 17.95 -3.19 -2.33
N GLY A 289 17.94 -3.15 -1.00
CA GLY A 289 18.56 -4.13 -0.11
C GLY A 289 17.92 -5.51 -0.21
N ARG A 290 18.66 -6.54 0.24
CA ARG A 290 18.18 -7.94 0.24
C ARG A 290 16.96 -8.15 1.13
N SER A 291 16.81 -7.36 2.18
CA SER A 291 15.70 -7.42 3.14
C SER A 291 14.58 -6.43 2.82
N ARG A 292 14.53 -5.90 1.58
CA ARG A 292 13.47 -4.96 1.16
C ARG A 292 12.09 -5.58 1.15
N ALA A 293 12.03 -6.90 1.00
CA ALA A 293 10.80 -7.65 0.89
C ALA A 293 10.79 -8.88 1.79
N GLU A 294 9.60 -9.26 2.26
CA GLU A 294 9.38 -10.45 3.07
C GLU A 294 8.59 -11.48 2.27
N THR A 295 9.03 -12.73 2.30
CA THR A 295 8.37 -13.85 1.60
C THR A 295 7.86 -14.91 2.57
N ASP A 296 8.38 -14.90 3.80
CA ASP A 296 7.99 -15.82 4.85
C ASP A 296 6.70 -15.34 5.52
N TRP A 297 5.59 -16.06 5.27
CA TRP A 297 4.29 -15.73 5.85
C TRP A 297 4.27 -15.76 7.38
N THR A 298 5.17 -16.49 8.03
CA THR A 298 5.27 -16.50 9.50
C THR A 298 5.83 -15.18 10.05
N LYS A 299 6.48 -14.39 9.18
CA LYS A 299 7.06 -13.07 9.47
C LYS A 299 6.35 -11.95 8.74
N ALA A 300 5.12 -12.16 8.26
CA ALA A 300 4.34 -11.14 7.53
C ALA A 300 4.23 -9.79 8.26
N TRP A 301 4.31 -9.76 9.59
CA TRP A 301 4.35 -8.51 10.38
C TRP A 301 5.61 -7.66 10.15
N LYS A 302 6.64 -8.20 9.50
CA LYS A 302 7.85 -7.51 9.05
C LYS A 302 7.78 -7.07 7.58
N SER A 303 6.68 -7.32 6.88
CA SER A 303 6.49 -6.88 5.50
C SER A 303 6.70 -5.37 5.39
N ASN A 304 7.47 -4.98 4.40
CA ASN A 304 7.85 -3.59 4.15
C ASN A 304 7.09 -3.02 2.95
N PHE A 305 6.81 -3.86 1.95
CA PHE A 305 6.03 -3.49 0.78
C PHE A 305 4.54 -3.41 1.11
N LEU A 306 3.75 -2.94 0.15
CA LEU A 306 2.32 -2.79 0.33
C LEU A 306 1.68 -4.16 0.55
N HIS A 307 1.05 -4.36 1.71
CA HIS A 307 0.42 -5.62 2.07
C HIS A 307 -0.89 -5.42 2.84
N PRO A 308 -1.80 -6.41 2.80
CA PRO A 308 -3.04 -6.38 3.55
C PRO A 308 -2.81 -6.66 5.04
N VAL A 309 -3.49 -5.88 5.89
CA VAL A 309 -3.51 -6.06 7.33
C VAL A 309 -4.95 -6.02 7.83
N LEU A 310 -5.32 -7.01 8.63
CA LEU A 310 -6.64 -7.14 9.23
C LEU A 310 -6.57 -6.81 10.73
N TYR A 311 -7.44 -5.91 11.18
CA TYR A 311 -7.56 -5.46 12.57
C TYR A 311 -8.89 -5.94 13.12
N TYR A 312 -8.87 -6.75 14.18
CA TYR A 312 -10.09 -7.18 14.87
C TYR A 312 -10.33 -6.39 16.15
N TYR A 313 -11.52 -5.81 16.26
CA TYR A 313 -11.97 -5.10 17.46
C TYR A 313 -13.31 -5.67 17.94
N ASP A 314 -13.47 -5.81 19.26
CA ASP A 314 -14.76 -6.15 19.87
C ASP A 314 -15.75 -4.98 19.76
N THR A 315 -15.26 -3.75 19.86
CA THR A 315 -16.05 -2.50 19.81
C THR A 315 -15.38 -1.47 18.91
N LEU A 316 -16.12 -0.43 18.50
CA LEU A 316 -15.51 0.69 17.77
C LEU A 316 -14.40 1.35 18.60
N PRO A 317 -13.23 1.64 18.01
CA PRO A 317 -12.22 2.43 18.68
C PRO A 317 -12.70 3.85 18.96
N THR A 318 -12.29 4.41 20.10
CA THR A 318 -12.65 5.78 20.48
C THR A 318 -11.76 6.82 19.79
N GLU A 319 -12.14 8.10 19.87
CA GLU A 319 -11.27 9.19 19.40
C GLU A 319 -9.94 9.24 20.18
N GLU A 320 -9.96 8.86 21.46
CA GLU A 320 -8.75 8.79 22.28
C GLU A 320 -7.83 7.65 21.82
N ASP A 321 -8.37 6.47 21.54
CA ASP A 321 -7.60 5.35 20.98
C ASP A 321 -6.94 5.75 19.66
N MET A 322 -7.67 6.44 18.80
CA MET A 322 -7.14 6.95 17.54
C MET A 322 -5.98 7.94 17.76
N ARG A 323 -5.98 8.74 18.83
CA ARG A 323 -4.88 9.67 19.18
C ARG A 323 -3.68 8.93 19.78
N LEU A 324 -3.93 7.89 20.58
CA LEU A 324 -2.90 7.09 21.26
C LEU A 324 -2.33 5.94 20.42
N ARG A 325 -2.74 5.82 19.15
CA ARG A 325 -2.27 4.75 18.26
C ARG A 325 -0.74 4.78 18.09
N PRO A 326 -0.09 3.61 17.90
CA PRO A 326 1.34 3.56 17.69
C PRO A 326 1.81 4.42 16.50
N THR A 327 3.00 5.02 16.62
CA THR A 327 3.57 5.85 15.56
C THR A 327 3.67 5.07 14.25
N GLY A 328 3.16 5.65 13.17
CA GLY A 328 3.13 5.03 11.84
C GLY A 328 1.95 4.08 11.59
N TRP A 329 1.13 3.78 12.59
CA TRP A 329 -0.05 2.93 12.40
C TRP A 329 -1.26 3.76 11.96
N PRO A 330 -2.08 3.25 11.00
CA PRO A 330 -3.31 3.93 10.59
C PRO A 330 -4.42 3.81 11.64
N LEU A 331 -4.38 2.76 12.45
CA LEU A 331 -5.42 2.37 13.40
C LEU A 331 -4.81 2.04 14.77
N PRO A 332 -5.59 2.15 15.87
CA PRO A 332 -5.15 1.78 17.22
C PRO A 332 -4.88 0.29 17.35
N ARG A 333 -4.20 -0.10 18.43
CA ARG A 333 -3.90 -1.51 18.68
C ARG A 333 -5.20 -2.33 18.76
N PRO A 334 -5.42 -3.33 17.90
CA PRO A 334 -6.59 -4.18 17.93
C PRO A 334 -6.42 -5.31 18.96
N LYS A 335 -7.50 -6.05 19.21
CA LYS A 335 -7.47 -7.26 20.05
C LYS A 335 -6.70 -8.40 19.36
N ALA A 336 -6.89 -8.53 18.06
CA ALA A 336 -6.13 -9.43 17.22
C ALA A 336 -5.77 -8.75 15.90
N MET A 337 -4.62 -9.11 15.34
CA MET A 337 -4.10 -8.56 14.11
C MET A 337 -3.55 -9.67 13.23
N HIS A 338 -3.78 -9.57 11.93
CA HIS A 338 -3.16 -10.45 10.96
C HIS A 338 -2.59 -9.65 9.80
N HIS A 339 -1.28 -9.77 9.62
CA HIS A 339 -0.60 -9.35 8.39
C HIS A 339 -0.64 -10.51 7.41
N MET A 340 -1.15 -10.24 6.21
CA MET A 340 -0.89 -11.10 5.06
C MET A 340 0.46 -10.69 4.50
N VAL A 341 1.30 -11.67 4.13
CA VAL A 341 2.61 -11.36 3.56
C VAL A 341 2.43 -10.61 2.24
N GLU A 342 3.35 -9.69 1.97
CA GLU A 342 3.41 -8.99 0.70
C GLU A 342 3.63 -9.93 -0.48
N ASP A 343 3.06 -9.56 -1.63
CA ASP A 343 3.24 -10.27 -2.88
C ASP A 343 3.61 -9.28 -3.97
N PHE A 344 4.66 -9.59 -4.73
CA PHE A 344 5.20 -8.67 -5.74
C PHE A 344 4.27 -8.49 -6.95
N LEU A 345 3.46 -9.49 -7.27
CA LEU A 345 2.46 -9.45 -8.32
C LEU A 345 1.14 -8.83 -7.82
N ALA A 346 1.06 -8.48 -6.53
CA ALA A 346 -0.16 -8.11 -5.84
C ALA A 346 -1.24 -9.20 -5.93
N GLU A 347 -0.82 -10.47 -5.87
CA GLU A 347 -1.69 -11.65 -5.90
C GLU A 347 -1.68 -12.34 -4.52
N TRP A 348 -2.79 -12.20 -3.79
CA TRP A 348 -2.92 -12.75 -2.42
C TRP A 348 -3.70 -14.06 -2.36
N ASP A 349 -3.49 -14.98 -3.31
CA ASP A 349 -4.30 -16.20 -3.46
C ASP A 349 -3.52 -17.52 -3.19
N THR A 350 -2.23 -17.44 -2.85
CA THR A 350 -1.45 -18.64 -2.58
C THR A 350 -2.00 -19.46 -1.38
N PRO A 351 -2.12 -20.80 -1.50
CA PRO A 351 -2.75 -21.62 -0.46
C PRO A 351 -2.08 -21.56 0.91
N ILE A 352 -0.75 -21.58 0.95
CA ILE A 352 0.05 -21.71 2.19
C ILE A 352 0.33 -20.33 2.81
N SER A 353 0.74 -19.35 2.01
CA SER A 353 1.18 -18.06 2.53
C SER A 353 0.04 -17.07 2.78
N HIS A 354 -1.07 -17.19 2.04
CA HIS A 354 -2.18 -16.24 2.11
C HIS A 354 -3.46 -16.88 2.64
N ILE A 355 -3.98 -17.90 1.93
CA ILE A 355 -5.32 -18.47 2.19
C ILE A 355 -5.39 -19.15 3.57
N GLN A 356 -4.43 -20.02 3.90
CA GLN A 356 -4.47 -20.77 5.15
C GLN A 356 -4.30 -19.87 6.39
N PRO A 357 -3.31 -18.95 6.47
CA PRO A 357 -3.17 -18.04 7.61
C PRO A 357 -4.37 -17.12 7.77
N LEU A 358 -4.90 -16.57 6.67
CA LEU A 358 -6.10 -15.74 6.69
C LEU A 358 -7.28 -16.52 7.28
N ARG A 359 -7.52 -17.75 6.81
CA ARG A 359 -8.60 -18.58 7.36
C ARG A 359 -8.46 -18.78 8.86
N ARG A 360 -7.24 -19.10 9.34
CA ARG A 360 -6.99 -19.31 10.78
C ARG A 360 -7.27 -18.06 11.60
N PHE A 361 -6.87 -16.89 11.11
CA PHE A 361 -7.20 -15.63 11.75
C PHE A 361 -8.72 -15.38 11.80
N LEU A 362 -9.43 -15.61 10.69
CA LEU A 362 -10.88 -15.43 10.64
C LEU A 362 -11.60 -16.40 11.58
N GLU A 363 -11.22 -17.69 11.58
CA GLU A 363 -11.74 -18.71 12.51
C GLU A 363 -11.52 -18.31 13.98
N HIS A 364 -10.37 -17.70 14.30
CA HIS A 364 -10.10 -17.15 15.63
C HIS A 364 -11.01 -15.95 15.96
N CYS A 365 -11.30 -15.07 15.02
CA CYS A 365 -12.18 -13.92 15.27
C CYS A 365 -13.64 -14.35 15.45
N VAL A 366 -14.14 -15.30 14.65
CA VAL A 366 -15.56 -15.72 14.68
C VAL A 366 -15.83 -16.96 15.55
N GLN A 367 -14.78 -17.55 16.13
CA GLN A 367 -14.83 -18.73 17.00
C GLN A 367 -15.59 -19.92 16.36
N THR A 368 -15.49 -20.06 15.04
CA THR A 368 -16.22 -21.07 14.25
C THR A 368 -15.35 -21.57 13.11
N ASP A 369 -15.51 -22.85 12.73
CA ASP A 369 -14.84 -23.45 11.58
C ASP A 369 -15.40 -22.89 10.26
N LEU A 370 -14.51 -22.31 9.45
CA LEU A 370 -14.84 -21.68 8.16
C LEU A 370 -14.39 -22.53 6.96
N ARG A 371 -14.00 -23.78 7.17
CA ARG A 371 -13.65 -24.68 6.06
C ARG A 371 -14.85 -24.98 5.17
N ALA A 372 -14.58 -25.09 3.88
CA ALA A 372 -15.50 -25.68 2.92
C ALA A 372 -15.40 -27.21 2.98
N PHE A 373 -16.54 -27.89 2.88
CA PHE A 373 -16.62 -29.35 2.96
C PHE A 373 -17.37 -29.90 1.74
N TYR A 374 -16.98 -31.10 1.29
CA TYR A 374 -17.74 -31.83 0.29
C TYR A 374 -19.10 -32.28 0.84
N ALA A 375 -20.06 -32.51 -0.05
CA ALA A 375 -21.41 -32.94 0.30
C ALA A 375 -21.41 -34.25 1.14
N GLU A 376 -20.55 -35.20 0.80
CA GLU A 376 -20.39 -36.46 1.54
C GLU A 376 -19.91 -36.22 2.99
N SER A 377 -18.92 -35.34 3.16
CA SER A 377 -18.43 -34.95 4.49
C SER A 377 -19.52 -34.27 5.32
N CYS A 378 -20.34 -33.41 4.69
CA CYS A 378 -21.48 -32.79 5.34
C CYS A 378 -22.57 -33.80 5.70
N PHE A 379 -22.88 -34.75 4.83
CA PHE A 379 -23.82 -35.83 5.09
C PHE A 379 -23.39 -36.66 6.30
N ARG A 380 -22.14 -37.14 6.28
CA ARG A 380 -21.56 -37.90 7.40
C ARG A 380 -21.56 -37.10 8.70
N SER A 381 -21.18 -35.82 8.64
CA SER A 381 -21.17 -34.95 9.82
C SER A 381 -22.57 -34.74 10.40
N SER A 382 -23.57 -34.62 9.52
CA SER A 382 -24.96 -34.43 9.93
C SER A 382 -25.57 -35.66 10.60
N LEU A 383 -25.07 -36.85 10.27
CA LEU A 383 -25.48 -38.10 10.93
C LEU A 383 -24.73 -38.38 12.24
N THR A 384 -23.50 -37.88 12.39
CA THR A 384 -22.61 -38.22 13.51
C THR A 384 -22.55 -37.14 14.60
N HIS A 385 -22.89 -35.89 14.29
CA HIS A 385 -22.79 -34.75 15.21
C HIS A 385 -24.13 -34.04 15.35
N ARG A 386 -24.45 -33.58 16.57
CA ARG A 386 -25.67 -32.78 16.84
C ARG A 386 -25.65 -31.42 16.14
N LYS A 387 -24.47 -30.84 15.95
CA LYS A 387 -24.23 -29.57 15.23
C LYS A 387 -23.10 -29.79 14.22
N PRO A 388 -23.40 -30.04 12.94
CA PRO A 388 -22.36 -30.16 11.91
C PRO A 388 -21.69 -28.80 11.66
N PRO A 389 -20.56 -28.73 10.92
CA PRO A 389 -19.89 -27.47 10.61
C PRO A 389 -20.83 -26.41 10.01
N LEU A 390 -20.56 -25.13 10.28
CA LEU A 390 -21.43 -24.02 9.85
C LEU A 390 -21.70 -24.04 8.34
N PHE A 391 -20.67 -24.35 7.54
CA PHE A 391 -20.77 -24.53 6.09
C PHE A 391 -21.84 -25.56 5.70
N CYS A 392 -21.87 -26.71 6.39
CA CYS A 392 -22.86 -27.76 6.13
C CYS A 392 -24.27 -27.35 6.55
N GLN A 393 -24.40 -26.63 7.67
CA GLN A 393 -25.68 -26.11 8.15
C GLN A 393 -26.27 -25.08 7.20
N GLN A 394 -25.44 -24.18 6.67
CA GLN A 394 -25.88 -23.07 5.83
C GLN A 394 -26.07 -23.48 4.37
N GLY A 395 -25.23 -24.39 3.85
CA GLY A 395 -25.30 -24.88 2.47
C GLY A 395 -26.09 -26.18 2.35
N TYR A 396 -25.41 -27.29 2.62
CA TYR A 396 -25.88 -28.66 2.38
C TYR A 396 -27.27 -28.94 3.00
N LEU A 397 -27.45 -28.65 4.29
CA LEU A 397 -28.71 -28.93 4.99
C LEU A 397 -29.87 -28.04 4.54
N LYS A 398 -29.59 -26.84 4.04
CA LYS A 398 -30.59 -25.96 3.41
C LYS A 398 -30.82 -26.29 1.94
N ARG A 399 -30.22 -27.37 1.42
CA ARG A 399 -30.25 -27.76 0.00
C ARG A 399 -29.74 -26.64 -0.92
N GLN A 400 -28.83 -25.80 -0.40
CA GLN A 400 -28.16 -24.76 -1.16
C GLN A 400 -26.83 -25.32 -1.67
N GLY A 401 -26.73 -25.46 -2.99
CA GLY A 401 -25.54 -25.95 -3.69
C GLY A 401 -25.53 -25.44 -5.12
N VAL A 402 -24.41 -25.64 -5.82
CA VAL A 402 -24.34 -25.35 -7.26
C VAL A 402 -25.36 -26.24 -7.96
N ALA A 403 -26.35 -25.63 -8.62
CA ALA A 403 -27.35 -26.38 -9.38
C ALA A 403 -26.65 -27.33 -10.36
N HIS A 404 -27.13 -28.57 -10.41
CA HIS A 404 -26.54 -29.63 -11.21
C HIS A 404 -26.57 -29.23 -12.69
N ASN A 405 -25.44 -28.79 -13.24
CA ASN A 405 -25.33 -28.49 -14.67
C ASN A 405 -25.00 -29.80 -15.40
N THR A 406 -26.05 -30.45 -15.93
CA THR A 406 -25.97 -31.74 -16.62
C THR A 406 -25.02 -31.74 -17.82
N GLN A 407 -24.72 -30.59 -18.41
CA GLN A 407 -23.76 -30.47 -19.53
C GLN A 407 -22.30 -30.74 -19.13
N LEU A 408 -21.87 -30.35 -17.91
CA LEU A 408 -20.50 -30.59 -17.45
C LEU A 408 -20.25 -32.09 -17.17
N TRP A 409 -21.27 -32.82 -16.72
CA TRP A 409 -21.19 -34.27 -16.50
C TRP A 409 -21.08 -35.06 -17.81
N GLN A 410 -21.72 -34.61 -18.90
CA GLN A 410 -21.54 -35.24 -20.21
C GLN A 410 -20.12 -35.09 -20.75
N GLN A 411 -19.45 -33.97 -20.46
CA GLN A 411 -18.04 -33.78 -20.84
C GLN A 411 -17.09 -34.62 -19.98
N VAL A 412 -17.38 -34.82 -18.69
CA VAL A 412 -16.58 -35.67 -17.80
C VAL A 412 -16.78 -37.16 -18.12
N HIS A 413 -17.96 -37.59 -18.56
CA HIS A 413 -18.15 -38.95 -19.09
C HIS A 413 -17.60 -39.16 -20.50
N GLY A 414 -17.50 -38.10 -21.31
CA GLY A 414 -16.87 -38.13 -22.63
C GLY A 414 -15.34 -38.16 -22.56
N ALA A 415 -14.76 -37.57 -21.52
CA ALA A 415 -13.36 -37.76 -21.15
C ALA A 415 -13.23 -39.09 -20.40
N GLY A 416 -13.16 -40.18 -21.17
CA GLY A 416 -13.06 -41.54 -20.65
C GLY A 416 -12.05 -41.67 -19.50
N LEU A 417 -12.39 -42.53 -18.54
CA LEU A 417 -11.50 -42.98 -17.48
C LEU A 417 -10.14 -43.36 -18.09
N MET A 418 -9.07 -42.72 -17.63
CA MET A 418 -7.71 -43.18 -17.93
C MET A 418 -7.64 -44.67 -17.57
N PRO A 419 -7.18 -45.55 -18.47
CA PRO A 419 -7.15 -46.98 -18.20
C PRO A 419 -6.27 -47.25 -16.98
N THR A 420 -6.86 -47.88 -15.96
CA THR A 420 -6.10 -48.63 -14.97
C THR A 420 -5.42 -49.78 -15.69
N GLU A 421 -4.08 -49.75 -15.77
CA GLU A 421 -3.28 -50.87 -16.26
C GLU A 421 -3.61 -52.13 -15.45
N GLN A 422 -4.05 -53.17 -16.16
CA GLN A 422 -4.30 -54.49 -15.61
C GLN A 422 -2.98 -55.16 -15.23
N GLU A 423 -2.94 -55.74 -14.03
CA GLU A 423 -1.92 -56.69 -13.62
C GLU A 423 -1.84 -57.87 -14.61
N THR A 424 -0.74 -57.97 -15.34
CA THR A 424 -0.29 -59.24 -15.94
C THR A 424 1.03 -59.63 -15.33
N GLY A 425 1.03 -60.79 -14.66
CA GLY A 425 2.20 -61.33 -13.98
C GLY A 425 3.33 -61.79 -14.90
N LYS A 426 4.49 -61.86 -14.24
CA LYS A 426 5.74 -62.60 -14.55
C LYS A 426 6.84 -61.91 -15.39
N THR A 427 7.96 -61.75 -14.64
CA THR A 427 9.39 -61.95 -14.94
C THR A 427 10.27 -60.79 -15.40
N SER A 428 11.27 -60.55 -14.53
CA SER A 428 12.66 -60.11 -14.72
C SER A 428 12.97 -58.68 -15.17
N GLY A 429 13.70 -57.96 -14.31
CA GLY A 429 14.47 -56.77 -14.68
C GLY A 429 14.53 -55.76 -13.54
N SER A 430 15.60 -55.80 -12.74
CA SER A 430 15.90 -54.80 -11.71
C SER A 430 16.14 -53.41 -12.32
N ASP A 431 15.53 -52.36 -11.76
CA ASP A 431 16.06 -50.99 -11.86
C ASP A 431 15.91 -50.28 -10.50
N PRO A 432 16.99 -49.76 -9.86
CA PRO A 432 16.99 -49.36 -8.46
C PRO A 432 16.97 -47.84 -8.31
N ALA A 433 15.81 -47.25 -8.03
CA ALA A 433 15.74 -45.93 -7.38
C ALA A 433 14.31 -45.68 -6.89
N PHE A 434 14.18 -45.13 -5.68
CA PHE A 434 12.95 -44.86 -4.91
C PHE A 434 12.40 -46.07 -4.14
N PRO A 435 12.84 -46.24 -2.88
CA PRO A 435 12.04 -45.64 -1.82
C PRO A 435 12.90 -45.04 -0.69
N ASN A 436 12.51 -43.89 -0.15
CA ASN A 436 12.68 -43.50 1.27
C ASN A 436 12.19 -42.06 1.50
N TYR A 437 10.88 -41.85 1.48
CA TYR A 437 10.27 -40.75 2.22
C TYR A 437 8.86 -41.19 2.58
N LEU A 438 8.73 -41.83 3.76
CA LEU A 438 7.56 -41.86 4.67
C LEU A 438 7.60 -43.11 5.57
N ALA A 439 8.48 -43.09 6.57
CA ALA A 439 8.42 -43.84 7.83
C ALA A 439 9.63 -43.28 8.65
N GLN A 440 9.57 -42.77 9.87
CA GLN A 440 8.69 -42.98 11.02
C GLN A 440 8.62 -41.68 11.82
N ALA A 441 7.41 -41.30 12.25
CA ALA A 441 7.23 -40.57 13.49
C ALA A 441 6.95 -41.64 14.57
N GLY A 442 7.83 -41.75 15.57
CA GLY A 442 7.68 -42.70 16.67
C GLY A 442 8.73 -42.45 17.74
N ALA A 443 8.26 -42.12 18.94
CA ALA A 443 9.03 -41.63 20.08
C ALA A 443 9.86 -42.71 20.81
N SER A 444 10.81 -42.23 21.61
CA SER A 444 11.17 -42.63 23.00
C SER A 444 12.62 -43.05 23.29
N VAL A 445 13.23 -42.26 24.18
CA VAL A 445 14.17 -42.56 25.29
C VAL A 445 15.35 -43.51 25.06
N SER A 446 16.59 -43.01 25.22
CA SER A 446 17.54 -43.44 26.27
C SER A 446 18.97 -42.93 26.04
N SER A 447 19.65 -42.70 27.17
CA SER A 447 21.03 -42.31 27.46
C SER A 447 22.15 -42.78 26.51
N GLY A 448 23.17 -41.94 26.36
CA GLY A 448 24.49 -42.39 25.91
C GLY A 448 25.48 -41.24 25.68
N LEU A 449 26.26 -40.91 26.72
CA LEU A 449 27.50 -40.14 26.63
C LEU A 449 28.41 -40.67 25.51
N LYS A 450 29.03 -39.76 24.74
CA LYS A 450 30.48 -39.73 24.53
C LYS A 450 30.93 -38.39 23.93
N LEU A 451 31.90 -37.81 24.63
CA LEU A 451 32.77 -36.71 24.24
C LEU A 451 33.86 -37.20 23.25
N ASP A 452 34.61 -36.21 22.77
CA ASP A 452 35.90 -36.26 22.05
C ASP A 452 35.76 -36.33 20.51
N PHE A 453 36.26 -35.38 19.70
CA PHE A 453 37.31 -34.35 19.86
C PHE A 453 36.91 -33.03 19.18
#